data_AF-A0A855ERM6-F1
#
_entry.id   AF-A0A855ERM6-F1
#
_cell.length_a   1.000
_cell.length_b   1.000
_cell.length_c   1.000
_cell.angle_alpha   90.00
_cell.angle_beta   90.00
_cell.angle_gamma   90.00
#
_symmetry.space_group_name_H-M   'P 1'
#
loop_
_entity.id
_entity.type
_entity.pdbx_description
1 polymer ?
#
loop_
_entity_poly.entity_id
_entity_poly.type
_entity_poly.pdbx_seq_one_letter_code
_entity_poly.pdbx_strand_id
1 'polypeptide(L)'
;MGGKAVSYTILVADKPKNSEEEWDVMEFSSLVALKKYRRSHPEKMSFSYGYALSRGVDKQFCHINVAEADHFKQFVRLIERAGFNIQDNQL
;
A
#
# COMPACT_ATOMS: atom_id res chain seq x y z
N MET A 1 -10.73 -7.12 27.66
CA MET A 1 -9.75 -6.19 27.07
C MET A 1 -10.18 -5.90 25.65
N GLY A 2 -10.79 -4.74 25.40
CA GLY A 2 -11.22 -4.33 24.05
C GLY A 2 -10.04 -3.79 23.26
N GLY A 3 -9.27 -4.67 22.62
CA GLY A 3 -8.25 -4.25 21.67
C GLY A 3 -8.93 -3.56 20.48
N LYS A 4 -8.72 -2.26 20.31
CA LYS A 4 -9.19 -1.51 19.15
C LYS A 4 -8.62 -2.20 17.91
N ALA A 5 -9.48 -2.60 16.96
CA ALA A 5 -9.03 -3.19 15.71
C ALA A 5 -8.06 -2.20 15.03
N VAL A 6 -6.86 -2.68 14.70
CA VAL A 6 -5.86 -1.87 13.97
C VAL A 6 -6.38 -1.73 12.55
N SER A 7 -6.72 -0.51 12.15
CA SER A 7 -7.06 -0.20 10.76
C SER A 7 -5.77 0.00 9.98
N TYR A 8 -5.62 -0.74 8.89
CA TYR A 8 -4.48 -0.60 7.99
C TYR A 8 -4.89 0.17 6.74
N THR A 9 -3.98 1.00 6.23
CA THR A 9 -4.11 1.69 4.95
C THR A 9 -2.97 1.25 4.06
N ILE A 10 -3.27 0.88 2.82
CA ILE A 10 -2.24 0.64 1.80
C ILE A 10 -1.97 1.95 1.08
N LEU A 11 -0.71 2.35 1.04
CA LEU A 11 -0.22 3.50 0.29
C LEU A 11 0.51 2.99 -0.95
N VAL A 12 0.23 3.59 -2.09
CA VAL A 12 0.93 3.33 -3.35
C VAL A 12 1.42 4.66 -3.88
N ALA A 13 2.73 4.81 -3.93
CA ALA A 13 3.39 5.95 -4.54
C ALA A 13 3.89 5.53 -5.93
N ASP A 14 3.69 6.37 -6.94
CA ASP A 14 4.38 6.22 -8.20
C ASP A 14 4.86 7.55 -8.79
N LYS A 15 5.90 7.46 -9.63
CA LYS A 15 6.41 8.57 -10.41
C LYS A 15 7.19 8.11 -11.64
N PRO A 16 7.30 8.92 -12.70
CA PRO A 16 8.19 8.61 -13.80
C PRO A 16 9.64 8.48 -13.34
N LYS A 17 10.37 7.52 -13.91
CA LYS A 17 11.80 7.36 -13.64
C LYS A 17 12.56 8.60 -14.11
N ASN A 18 13.61 8.96 -13.36
CA ASN A 18 14.45 10.13 -13.61
C ASN A 18 13.69 11.46 -13.60
N SER A 19 12.48 11.49 -13.03
CA SER A 19 11.72 12.71 -12.81
C SER A 19 12.03 13.32 -11.45
N GLU A 20 12.17 14.65 -11.45
CA GLU A 20 12.23 15.49 -10.25
C GLU A 20 10.83 15.80 -9.69
N GLU A 21 9.77 15.33 -10.37
CA GLU A 21 8.40 15.45 -9.89
C GLU A 21 8.21 14.76 -8.53
N GLU A 22 7.29 15.32 -7.75
CA GLU A 22 6.81 14.71 -6.52
C GLU A 22 6.11 13.38 -6.80
N TRP A 23 6.08 12.51 -5.80
CA TRP A 23 5.41 11.23 -5.91
C TRP A 23 3.90 11.42 -5.86
N ASP A 24 3.19 10.82 -6.82
CA ASP A 24 1.74 10.69 -6.75
C ASP A 24 1.41 9.55 -5.79
N VAL A 25 0.72 9.87 -4.70
CA VAL A 25 0.35 8.91 -3.65
C VAL A 25 -1.15 8.61 -3.71
N MET A 26 -1.47 7.32 -3.79
CA MET A 26 -2.83 6.79 -3.72
C MET A 26 -3.01 5.95 -2.46
N GLU A 27 -4.22 6.01 -1.88
CA GLU A 27 -4.60 5.22 -0.72
C GLU A 27 -5.62 4.13 -1.09
N PHE A 28 -5.46 2.95 -0.51
CA PHE A 28 -6.39 1.84 -0.63
C PHE A 28 -6.74 1.28 0.74
N SER A 29 -8.02 1.01 0.96
CA SER A 29 -8.53 0.42 2.21
C SER A 29 -8.40 -1.11 2.28
N SER A 30 -8.15 -1.78 1.15
CA SER A 30 -8.04 -3.24 1.09
C SER A 30 -7.12 -3.76 -0.02
N LEU A 31 -6.63 -4.99 0.16
CA LEU A 31 -5.81 -5.67 -0.84
C LEU A 31 -6.63 -6.01 -2.10
N VAL A 32 -7.93 -6.26 -1.96
CA VAL A 32 -8.86 -6.45 -3.09
C VAL A 32 -8.98 -5.18 -3.93
N ALA A 33 -9.12 -4.00 -3.31
CA ALA A 33 -9.19 -2.73 -4.01
C ALA A 33 -7.91 -2.47 -4.81
N LEU A 34 -6.75 -2.67 -4.19
CA LEU A 34 -5.46 -2.53 -4.87
C LEU A 34 -5.30 -3.55 -6.02
N LYS A 35 -5.64 -4.83 -5.79
CA LYS A 35 -5.59 -5.88 -6.83
C LYS A 35 -6.49 -5.52 -8.01
N LYS A 36 -7.69 -4.98 -7.77
CA LYS A 36 -8.61 -4.53 -8.82
C LYS A 36 -8.04 -3.36 -9.61
N TYR A 37 -7.46 -2.37 -8.93
CA TYR A 37 -6.78 -1.23 -9.57
C TYR A 37 -5.62 -1.68 -10.46
N ARG A 38 -4.73 -2.55 -9.96
CA ARG A 38 -3.57 -3.03 -10.73
C ARG A 38 -3.90 -3.91 -11.93
N ARG A 39 -5.11 -4.49 -12.00
CA ARG A 39 -5.59 -5.18 -13.21
C ARG A 39 -5.82 -4.22 -14.37
N SER A 40 -6.33 -3.01 -14.11
CA SER A 40 -6.52 -1.97 -15.14
C SER A 40 -5.34 -1.03 -15.28
N HIS A 41 -4.48 -0.92 -14.25
CA HIS A 41 -3.32 -0.03 -14.20
C HIS A 41 -2.04 -0.82 -13.86
N PRO A 42 -1.54 -1.67 -14.77
CA PRO A 42 -0.34 -2.44 -14.53
C PRO A 42 0.87 -1.55 -14.29
N GLU A 43 1.85 -2.04 -13.52
CA GLU A 43 3.13 -1.35 -13.33
C GLU A 43 3.84 -1.15 -14.67
N LYS A 44 4.31 0.07 -14.91
CA LYS A 44 5.01 0.45 -16.14
C LYS A 44 6.51 0.46 -15.89
N MET A 45 7.30 -0.05 -16.84
CA MET A 45 8.77 -0.04 -16.72
C MET A 45 9.37 1.36 -16.65
N SER A 46 8.68 2.37 -17.19
CA SER A 46 9.09 3.78 -17.16
C SER A 46 8.80 4.48 -15.82
N PHE A 47 8.19 3.79 -14.85
CA PHE A 47 7.84 4.35 -13.55
C PHE A 47 8.60 3.64 -12.43
N SER A 48 8.83 4.39 -11.36
CA SER A 48 9.21 3.86 -10.05
C SER A 48 7.96 3.74 -9.19
N TYR A 49 7.92 2.72 -8.33
CA TYR A 49 6.80 2.43 -7.47
C TYR A 49 7.27 2.25 -6.02
N GLY A 50 6.45 2.68 -5.08
CA GLY A 50 6.57 2.38 -3.65
C GLY A 50 5.23 1.88 -3.13
N TYR A 51 5.25 0.81 -2.36
CA TYR A 51 4.09 0.24 -1.68
C TYR A 51 4.38 0.20 -0.19
N ALA A 52 3.45 0.71 0.62
CA ALA A 52 3.55 0.65 2.06
C ALA A 52 2.23 0.20 2.69
N LEU A 53 2.32 -0.64 3.71
CA LEU A 53 1.20 -0.93 4.60
C LEU A 53 1.37 -0.08 5.86
N SER A 54 0.51 0.91 6.04
CA SER A 54 0.51 1.82 7.18
C SER A 54 -0.51 1.37 8.23
N ARG A 55 -0.13 1.42 9.51
CA ARG A 55 -1.05 1.21 10.65
C ARG A 55 -1.62 2.51 11.23
N GLY A 56 -1.50 3.61 10.49
CA GLY A 56 -1.84 4.97 10.89
C GLY A 56 -0.64 5.90 10.85
N VAL A 57 -0.84 7.13 11.33
CA VAL A 57 0.22 8.14 11.45
C VAL A 57 0.68 8.29 12.89
N ASP A 58 1.93 8.73 13.08
CA ASP A 58 2.47 9.12 14.38
C ASP A 58 2.10 10.57 14.75
N LYS A 59 2.70 11.09 15.83
CA LYS A 59 2.47 12.46 16.32
C LYS A 59 3.00 13.54 15.38
N GLN A 60 3.86 13.18 14.43
CA GLN A 60 4.43 14.06 13.42
C GLN A 60 3.66 13.94 12.08
N PHE A 61 2.53 13.23 12.09
CA PHE A 61 1.73 12.94 10.90
C PHE A 61 2.49 12.11 9.85
N CYS A 62 3.53 11.37 10.27
CA CYS A 62 4.26 10.45 9.40
C CYS A 62 3.62 9.06 9.47
N HIS A 63 3.48 8.40 8.33
CA HIS A 63 2.94 7.04 8.28
C HIS A 63 3.86 6.05 9.00
N ILE A 64 3.26 5.19 9.82
CA ILE A 64 3.94 4.10 10.50
C ILE A 64 3.79 2.85 9.64
N ASN A 65 4.78 2.63 8.77
CA ASN A 65 4.79 1.48 7.87
C ASN A 65 5.17 0.20 8.61
N VAL A 66 4.43 -0.88 8.35
CA VAL A 66 4.68 -2.23 8.89
C VAL A 66 5.13 -3.23 7.81
N ALA A 67 4.96 -2.88 6.54
CA ALA A 67 5.50 -3.61 5.40
C ALA A 67 5.72 -2.64 4.24
N GLU A 68 6.81 -2.81 3.50
CA GLU A 68 7.16 -1.98 2.35
C GLU A 68 7.72 -2.84 1.22
N ALA A 69 7.50 -2.42 -0.02
CA ALA A 69 8.15 -2.98 -1.21
C ALA A 69 8.11 -1.97 -2.37
N ASP A 70 8.97 -2.18 -3.35
CA ASP A 70 9.02 -1.40 -4.61
C ASP A 70 8.25 -2.07 -5.77
N HIS A 71 7.68 -3.25 -5.51
CA HIS A 71 6.99 -4.06 -6.52
C HIS A 71 5.69 -4.66 -6.00
N PHE A 72 4.63 -4.55 -6.79
CA PHE A 72 3.29 -5.03 -6.45
C PHE A 72 3.26 -6.49 -6.00
N LYS A 73 3.87 -7.40 -6.78
CA LYS A 73 3.88 -8.83 -6.46
C LYS A 73 4.63 -9.14 -5.16
N GLN A 74 5.70 -8.40 -4.88
CA GLN A 74 6.45 -8.58 -3.64
C GLN A 74 5.63 -8.08 -2.45
N PHE A 75 5.01 -6.91 -2.58
CA PHE A 75 4.15 -6.32 -1.57
C PHE A 75 2.98 -7.24 -1.17
N VAL A 76 2.25 -7.77 -2.17
CA VAL A 76 1.13 -8.70 -1.94
C VAL A 76 1.61 -9.94 -1.19
N ARG A 77 2.74 -10.53 -1.60
CA ARG A 77 3.31 -11.71 -0.93
C ARG A 77 3.75 -11.41 0.51
N LEU A 78 4.32 -10.24 0.78
CA LEU A 78 4.72 -9.83 2.12
C LEU A 78 3.50 -9.75 3.05
N ILE A 79 2.43 -9.10 2.59
CA ILE A 79 1.18 -8.95 3.35
C ILE A 79 0.53 -10.30 3.61
N GLU A 80 0.35 -11.12 2.57
CA GLU A 80 -0.30 -12.43 2.68
C GLU A 80 0.48 -13.37 3.62
N ARG A 81 1.81 -13.31 3.62
CA ARG A 81 2.65 -14.10 4.53
C ARG A 81 2.62 -13.61 5.97
N ALA A 82 2.56 -12.29 6.17
CA ALA A 82 2.50 -11.70 7.50
C ALA A 82 1.12 -11.88 8.16
N GLY A 83 0.09 -12.24 7.38
CA GLY A 83 -1.26 -12.46 7.89
C GLY A 83 -1.94 -11.17 8.36
N PHE A 84 -1.55 -10.01 7.81
CA PHE A 84 -2.21 -8.76 8.14
C PHE A 84 -3.67 -8.80 7.69
N ASN A 85 -4.58 -8.58 8.63
CA ASN A 85 -6.00 -8.44 8.33
C ASN A 85 -6.29 -7.02 7.80
N ILE A 86 -6.08 -6.82 6.50
CA ILE A 86 -6.42 -5.57 5.80
C ILE A 86 -7.82 -5.77 5.22
N GLN A 87 -8.82 -5.15 5.85
CA GLN A 87 -10.22 -5.58 5.76
C GLN A 87 -10.70 -5.91 4.33
N ASP A 88 -10.93 -7.20 4.14
CA ASP A 88 -11.70 -7.80 3.05
C ASP A 88 -13.17 -7.84 3.46
N ASN A 89 -13.92 -6.76 3.25
CA ASN A 89 -15.37 -6.90 3.14
C ASN A 89 -15.67 -7.43 1.73
N GLN A 90 -15.67 -8.76 1.58
CA GLN A 90 -16.33 -9.40 0.46
C GLN A 90 -17.84 -9.23 0.64
N LEU A 91 -18.45 -8.48 -0.28
CA LEU A 91 -19.86 -8.67 -0.66
C LEU A 91 -19.87 -9.42 -1.99
#